data_AF-A0A965IDA4-F1
#
_entry.id   AF-A0A965IDA4-F1
#
_cell.length_a   1.000
_cell.length_b   1.000
_cell.length_c   1.000
_cell.angle_alpha   90.00
_cell.angle_beta   90.00
_cell.angle_gamma   90.00
#
_symmetry.space_group_name_H-M   'P 1'
#
loop_
_entity.id
_entity.type
_entity.pdbx_description
1 polymer ?
#
loop_
_entity_poly.entity_id
_entity_poly.type
_entity_poly.pdbx_seq_one_letter_code
_entity_poly.pdbx_strand_id
1 'polypeptide(L)'
;MSIRNQNWYNLQSTRRYPLDDLSSGLDDAGVFIRDDILVDCHIRFPNTLGKYLYVQGLTVSAGIVTAVFGVVDDLKATAGQTICAVSVPQPITPYVNYSVTALVPGVSGWVAFGPGTDTAFTGRYSTPKQTVIQPRNARPYRPLPIPTLGKIHLGTALQGVVNLVGSSPVTAQYETIEYENKTYPAIVFRLDAALVTGDYNPLALFLGPCGQRPESGTCPKTPIETINGVAPDCNGNINIVFDGFNDINFANCGGADIVTDTSLKAVCDANKPKRPQEFKDLCCTLTGENIYTFSSLNAFPPAGETNQLYLAFDTNKVYRWSGTNYVETDIVIDEYCWPDPTTAIDLIVDETLDTPAYACMPLPLCIDFSSCQPNAYFVTQTGVFAGQETTAPPVCGNCDPGEFDANIGTGLTNHGTYVSAGIGGTNVAILKNCATDWALNHSIMTEFKIGTNGVARNGGLVLNYTQTLELGQVVTRYIVVMVDATRGKVRVMRYNDGTFTDELAVNYNAKVNTWYRMYASLNLNGSNLSVTFSLSELDGAHPVNGFTDIINPGDVTGAVGLFANQSSTFFNKFVVQ
;
A
#
# COMPACT_ATOMS: atom_id res chain seq x y z
N MET A 1 -57.43 -2.80 9.64
CA MET A 1 -56.51 -1.81 9.05
C MET A 1 -55.09 -2.33 9.22
N SER A 2 -54.40 -2.70 8.15
CA SER A 2 -52.99 -3.07 8.23
C SER A 2 -52.16 -1.82 8.51
N ILE A 3 -51.31 -1.87 9.54
CA ILE A 3 -50.34 -0.80 9.84
C ILE A 3 -49.33 -0.81 8.68
N ARG A 4 -49.41 0.17 7.78
CA ARG A 4 -48.58 0.25 6.56
C ARG A 4 -47.11 0.61 6.80
N ASN A 5 -46.71 1.00 8.02
CA ASN A 5 -45.34 1.35 8.39
C ASN A 5 -44.96 0.69 9.72
N GLN A 6 -44.73 -0.63 9.72
CA GLN A 6 -44.17 -1.28 10.90
C GLN A 6 -42.68 -0.89 11.05
N ASN A 7 -42.25 -0.63 12.28
CA ASN A 7 -40.83 -0.41 12.61
C ASN A 7 -39.99 -1.58 12.04
N TRP A 8 -38.81 -1.27 11.50
CA TRP A 8 -37.86 -2.27 10.97
C TRP A 8 -37.74 -3.49 11.87
N TYR A 9 -37.51 -3.29 13.17
CA TYR A 9 -37.34 -4.39 14.11
C TYR A 9 -38.61 -5.23 14.34
N ASN A 10 -39.80 -4.61 14.28
CA ASN A 10 -41.07 -5.35 14.34
C ASN A 10 -41.27 -6.25 13.12
N LEU A 11 -40.81 -5.81 11.93
CA LEU A 11 -40.83 -6.65 10.73
C LEU A 11 -39.79 -7.78 10.81
N GLN A 12 -38.65 -7.51 11.44
CA GLN A 12 -37.62 -8.53 11.63
C GLN A 12 -38.03 -9.58 12.65
N SER A 13 -38.76 -9.22 13.71
CA SER A 13 -39.21 -10.17 14.73
C SER A 13 -40.21 -11.23 14.23
N THR A 14 -40.72 -11.12 13.01
CA THR A 14 -41.61 -12.12 12.40
C THR A 14 -40.90 -13.06 11.42
N ARG A 15 -39.57 -13.00 11.32
CA ARG A 15 -38.76 -13.85 10.45
C ARG A 15 -37.43 -14.18 11.10
N ARG A 16 -36.74 -15.21 10.61
CA ARG A 16 -35.40 -15.66 11.07
C ARG A 16 -34.24 -14.70 10.72
N TYR A 17 -34.46 -13.40 10.76
CA TYR A 17 -33.39 -12.40 10.62
C TYR A 17 -32.81 -12.09 12.00
N PRO A 18 -31.47 -11.97 12.18
CA PRO A 18 -30.41 -11.73 11.18
C PRO A 18 -29.73 -13.00 10.64
N LEU A 19 -30.33 -14.19 10.80
CA LEU A 19 -29.75 -15.42 10.27
C LEU A 19 -29.82 -15.44 8.75
N ASP A 20 -28.81 -16.06 8.13
CA ASP A 20 -28.76 -16.27 6.70
C ASP A 20 -29.80 -17.30 6.26
N ASP A 21 -30.29 -17.21 5.02
CA ASP A 21 -31.26 -18.18 4.50
C ASP A 21 -30.68 -19.60 4.40
N LEU A 22 -29.34 -19.72 4.40
CA LEU A 22 -28.63 -20.99 4.52
C LEU A 22 -28.64 -21.60 5.94
N SER A 23 -29.06 -20.83 6.95
CA SER A 23 -29.15 -21.27 8.33
C SER A 23 -30.34 -22.20 8.54
N SER A 24 -30.13 -23.34 9.21
CA SER A 24 -31.26 -24.20 9.61
C SER A 24 -32.11 -23.56 10.69
N GLY A 25 -31.52 -22.71 11.55
CA GLY A 25 -32.14 -22.16 12.76
C GLY A 25 -32.39 -23.20 13.86
N LEU A 26 -31.91 -24.45 13.70
CA LEU A 26 -32.13 -25.54 14.65
C LEU A 26 -30.95 -25.65 15.62
N ASP A 27 -31.22 -25.71 16.91
CA ASP A 27 -30.22 -26.00 17.93
C ASP A 27 -29.81 -27.49 17.92
N ASP A 28 -28.86 -27.86 18.78
CA ASP A 28 -28.35 -29.23 18.88
C ASP A 28 -29.42 -30.25 19.33
N ALA A 29 -30.54 -29.79 19.90
CA ALA A 29 -31.69 -30.61 20.28
C ALA A 29 -32.80 -30.63 19.20
N GLY A 30 -32.59 -29.97 18.06
CA GLY A 30 -33.57 -29.87 16.99
C GLY A 30 -34.71 -28.88 17.27
N VAL A 31 -34.52 -27.94 18.20
CA VAL A 31 -35.46 -26.86 18.51
C VAL A 31 -35.10 -25.63 17.69
N PHE A 32 -36.10 -24.99 17.07
CA PHE A 32 -35.88 -23.74 16.34
C PHE A 32 -35.55 -22.59 17.30
N ILE A 33 -34.55 -21.79 16.93
CA ILE A 33 -34.39 -20.44 17.46
C ILE A 33 -35.67 -19.64 17.20
N ARG A 34 -36.12 -18.88 18.20
CA ARG A 34 -37.28 -18.02 18.01
C ARG A 34 -36.90 -16.74 17.28
N ASP A 35 -37.67 -16.43 16.24
CA ASP A 35 -37.52 -15.26 15.37
C ASP A 35 -37.58 -13.91 16.11
N ASP A 36 -38.19 -13.90 17.30
CA ASP A 36 -38.42 -12.70 18.10
C ASP A 36 -37.41 -12.48 19.22
N ILE A 37 -36.38 -13.33 19.38
CA ILE A 37 -35.31 -13.13 20.39
C ILE A 37 -34.19 -12.24 19.83
N LEU A 38 -33.54 -12.67 18.75
CA LEU A 38 -32.43 -11.95 18.11
C LEU A 38 -32.95 -11.32 16.82
N VAL A 39 -33.21 -10.01 16.82
CA VAL A 39 -33.93 -9.34 15.72
C VAL A 39 -33.04 -8.50 14.82
N ASP A 40 -31.81 -8.18 15.24
CA ASP A 40 -30.80 -7.56 14.40
C ASP A 40 -29.41 -7.66 15.06
N CYS A 41 -28.37 -7.51 14.26
CA CYS A 41 -27.01 -7.28 14.76
C CYS A 41 -26.13 -6.61 13.71
N HIS A 42 -25.07 -5.95 14.14
CA HIS A 42 -24.02 -5.48 13.24
C HIS A 42 -22.66 -5.69 13.90
N ILE A 43 -21.96 -6.75 13.48
CA ILE A 43 -20.68 -7.17 14.07
C ILE A 43 -19.57 -7.11 13.01
N ARG A 44 -18.44 -6.50 13.38
CA ARG A 44 -17.22 -6.39 12.57
C ARG A 44 -16.09 -7.12 13.27
N PHE A 45 -15.29 -7.86 12.50
CA PHE A 45 -14.18 -8.66 13.02
C PHE A 45 -13.05 -8.77 11.99
N PRO A 46 -11.78 -8.96 12.40
CA PRO A 46 -10.68 -9.17 11.45
C PRO A 46 -10.93 -10.41 10.59
N ASN A 47 -10.66 -10.31 9.29
CA ASN A 47 -10.75 -11.44 8.35
C ASN A 47 -9.73 -12.55 8.63
N THR A 48 -8.72 -12.28 9.47
CA THR A 48 -7.78 -13.27 9.98
C THR A 48 -8.39 -14.22 11.01
N LEU A 49 -9.56 -13.88 11.59
CA LEU A 49 -10.29 -14.76 12.50
C LEU A 49 -11.24 -15.71 11.76
N GLY A 50 -11.71 -15.32 10.58
CA GLY A 50 -12.52 -16.16 9.70
C GLY A 50 -13.40 -15.34 8.74
N LYS A 51 -14.34 -16.01 8.06
CA LYS A 51 -15.20 -15.42 7.02
C LYS A 51 -16.66 -15.30 7.42
N TYR A 52 -17.17 -16.25 8.19
CA TYR A 52 -18.59 -16.35 8.54
C TYR A 52 -18.77 -16.27 10.05
N LEU A 53 -19.66 -15.38 10.50
CA LEU A 53 -20.09 -15.29 11.89
C LEU A 53 -21.32 -16.19 12.10
N TYR A 54 -21.43 -16.82 13.27
CA TYR A 54 -22.62 -17.57 13.67
C TYR A 54 -22.87 -17.47 15.18
N VAL A 55 -24.12 -17.72 15.61
CA VAL A 55 -24.47 -17.76 17.04
C VAL A 55 -24.08 -19.13 17.60
N GLN A 56 -23.15 -19.20 18.55
CA GLN A 56 -22.76 -20.46 19.21
C GLN A 56 -23.73 -20.86 20.33
N GLY A 57 -24.30 -19.87 21.01
CA GLY A 57 -25.26 -20.11 22.08
C GLY A 57 -26.13 -18.89 22.33
N LEU A 58 -27.38 -19.13 22.67
CA LEU A 58 -28.36 -18.11 23.03
C LEU A 58 -29.14 -18.59 24.25
N THR A 59 -29.14 -17.81 25.31
CA THR A 59 -29.85 -18.14 26.55
C THR A 59 -30.67 -16.94 27.00
N VAL A 60 -31.97 -17.16 27.18
CA VAL A 60 -32.92 -16.25 27.80
C VAL A 60 -33.36 -16.89 29.10
N SER A 61 -33.01 -16.28 30.23
CA SER A 61 -33.40 -16.71 31.57
C SER A 61 -34.21 -15.61 32.25
N ALA A 62 -34.74 -15.87 33.44
CA ALA A 62 -35.47 -14.86 34.22
C ALA A 62 -34.61 -13.64 34.63
N GLY A 63 -33.28 -13.77 34.67
CA GLY A 63 -32.39 -12.70 35.14
C GLY A 63 -31.50 -12.08 34.06
N ILE A 64 -31.23 -12.80 32.97
CA ILE A 64 -30.26 -12.37 31.96
C ILE A 64 -30.57 -12.97 30.59
N VAL A 65 -30.27 -12.21 29.54
CA VAL A 65 -30.16 -12.73 28.18
C VAL A 65 -28.71 -12.64 27.73
N THR A 66 -28.21 -13.76 27.21
CA THR A 66 -26.83 -13.89 26.73
C THR A 66 -26.81 -14.49 25.34
N ALA A 67 -26.04 -13.89 24.44
CA ALA A 67 -25.72 -14.45 23.13
C ALA A 67 -24.20 -14.50 22.94
N VAL A 68 -23.70 -15.61 22.42
CA VAL A 68 -22.27 -15.87 22.18
C VAL A 68 -22.06 -16.11 20.70
N PHE A 69 -21.06 -15.46 20.10
CA PHE A 69 -20.80 -15.52 18.67
C PHE A 69 -19.43 -16.13 18.38
N GLY A 70 -19.42 -17.03 17.39
CA GLY A 70 -18.21 -17.64 16.86
C GLY A 70 -17.99 -17.29 15.40
N VAL A 71 -16.77 -17.54 14.92
CA VAL A 71 -16.38 -17.33 13.53
C VAL A 71 -15.73 -18.58 12.94
N VAL A 72 -15.93 -18.81 11.65
CA VAL A 72 -15.31 -19.89 10.86
C VAL A 72 -14.91 -19.41 9.46
N ASP A 73 -13.93 -20.06 8.85
CA ASP A 73 -13.58 -19.88 7.44
C ASP A 73 -14.48 -20.68 6.48
N ASP A 74 -14.97 -21.84 6.92
CA ASP A 74 -15.83 -22.74 6.14
C ASP A 74 -17.08 -23.09 6.94
N LEU A 75 -18.26 -22.96 6.32
CA LEU A 75 -19.54 -23.35 6.91
C LEU A 75 -19.66 -24.86 7.18
N LYS A 76 -18.76 -25.69 6.63
CA LYS A 76 -18.67 -27.13 6.93
C LYS A 76 -17.88 -27.44 8.22
N ALA A 77 -17.26 -26.44 8.86
CA ALA A 77 -16.53 -26.64 10.10
C ALA A 77 -17.46 -27.15 11.22
N THR A 78 -16.90 -27.95 12.13
CA THR A 78 -17.64 -28.52 13.27
C THR A 78 -17.73 -27.59 14.48
N ALA A 79 -16.84 -26.60 14.56
CA ALA A 79 -16.84 -25.54 15.57
C ALA A 79 -15.99 -24.36 15.07
N GLY A 80 -16.22 -23.17 15.63
CA GLY A 80 -15.47 -21.95 15.37
C GLY A 80 -14.92 -21.32 16.63
N GLN A 81 -13.99 -20.37 16.47
CA GLN A 81 -13.46 -19.61 17.60
C GLN A 81 -14.52 -18.64 18.11
N THR A 82 -14.75 -18.61 19.42
CA THR A 82 -15.61 -17.60 20.06
C THR A 82 -14.92 -16.24 20.03
N ILE A 83 -15.57 -15.21 19.48
CA ILE A 83 -14.93 -13.89 19.27
C ILE A 83 -15.59 -12.74 20.03
N CYS A 84 -16.88 -12.87 20.39
CA CYS A 84 -17.57 -11.89 21.22
C CYS A 84 -18.80 -12.50 21.91
N ALA A 85 -19.27 -11.81 22.94
CA ALA A 85 -20.52 -12.14 23.63
C ALA A 85 -21.26 -10.87 24.02
N VAL A 86 -22.57 -10.96 24.21
CA VAL A 86 -23.41 -9.90 24.78
C VAL A 86 -24.24 -10.50 25.90
N SER A 87 -24.28 -9.83 27.05
CA SER A 87 -25.02 -10.27 28.24
C SER A 87 -25.73 -9.08 28.85
N VAL A 88 -27.06 -9.12 28.90
CA VAL A 88 -27.91 -8.00 29.33
C VAL A 88 -28.85 -8.47 30.44
N PRO A 89 -28.82 -7.84 31.63
CA PRO A 89 -29.77 -8.13 32.70
C PRO A 89 -31.22 -7.88 32.27
N GLN A 90 -32.15 -8.71 32.73
CA GLN A 90 -33.58 -8.45 32.57
C GLN A 90 -34.09 -7.43 33.60
N PRO A 91 -35.10 -6.61 33.27
CA PRO A 91 -35.83 -6.57 31.99
C PRO A 91 -35.03 -5.90 30.86
N ILE A 92 -35.07 -6.51 29.68
CA ILE A 92 -34.49 -5.93 28.46
C ILE A 92 -35.48 -4.98 27.81
N THR A 93 -34.98 -3.88 27.25
CA THR A 93 -35.79 -3.01 26.40
C THR A 93 -35.67 -3.53 24.96
N PRO A 94 -36.76 -4.07 24.36
CA PRO A 94 -36.70 -4.58 23.00
C PRO A 94 -36.26 -3.49 22.03
N TYR A 95 -35.57 -3.92 20.96
CA TYR A 95 -35.16 -3.08 19.84
C TYR A 95 -34.09 -2.02 20.17
N VAL A 96 -33.42 -2.16 21.31
CA VAL A 96 -32.25 -1.37 21.68
C VAL A 96 -30.98 -2.09 21.25
N ASN A 97 -30.01 -1.33 20.75
CA ASN A 97 -28.69 -1.84 20.38
C ASN A 97 -27.83 -2.00 21.65
N TYR A 98 -27.48 -3.24 21.98
CA TYR A 98 -26.57 -3.58 23.05
C TYR A 98 -25.19 -3.87 22.47
N SER A 99 -24.16 -3.16 22.94
CA SER A 99 -22.78 -3.38 22.50
C SER A 99 -22.33 -4.81 22.81
N VAL A 100 -21.63 -5.44 21.87
CA VAL A 100 -20.96 -6.70 22.14
C VAL A 100 -19.69 -6.46 22.97
N THR A 101 -19.37 -7.39 23.85
CA THR A 101 -18.08 -7.48 24.53
C THR A 101 -17.15 -8.33 23.67
N ALA A 102 -16.10 -7.71 23.15
CA ALA A 102 -15.06 -8.40 22.39
C ALA A 102 -14.29 -9.38 23.29
N LEU A 103 -14.11 -10.61 22.81
CA LEU A 103 -13.25 -11.63 23.45
C LEU A 103 -11.92 -11.78 22.72
N VAL A 104 -11.80 -11.21 21.53
CA VAL A 104 -10.59 -11.15 20.71
C VAL A 104 -10.39 -9.70 20.23
N PRO A 105 -9.14 -9.19 20.15
CA PRO A 105 -8.88 -7.84 19.65
C PRO A 105 -9.44 -7.60 18.25
N GLY A 106 -9.90 -6.36 18.02
CA GLY A 106 -10.44 -5.94 16.74
C GLY A 106 -11.90 -6.31 16.49
N VAL A 107 -12.57 -7.03 17.39
CA VAL A 107 -14.01 -7.32 17.27
C VAL A 107 -14.81 -6.16 17.85
N SER A 108 -15.86 -5.72 17.15
CA SER A 108 -16.76 -4.66 17.63
C SER A 108 -18.15 -4.81 17.01
N GLY A 109 -19.16 -4.19 17.61
CA GLY A 109 -20.51 -4.24 17.08
C GLY A 109 -21.59 -4.15 18.14
N TRP A 110 -22.81 -4.47 17.73
CA TRP A 110 -23.97 -4.49 18.60
C TRP A 110 -24.98 -5.56 18.18
N VAL A 111 -25.87 -5.90 19.11
CA VAL A 111 -26.98 -6.83 18.94
C VAL A 111 -28.27 -6.15 19.42
N ALA A 112 -29.37 -6.35 18.70
CA ALA A 112 -30.70 -5.93 19.14
C ALA A 112 -31.56 -7.15 19.48
N PHE A 113 -32.12 -7.15 20.68
CA PHE A 113 -33.04 -8.20 21.14
C PHE A 113 -34.49 -7.78 20.91
N GLY A 114 -35.36 -8.74 20.58
CA GLY A 114 -36.78 -8.53 20.40
C GLY A 114 -37.63 -8.86 21.64
N PRO A 115 -38.96 -8.84 21.49
CA PRO A 115 -39.89 -9.09 22.60
C PRO A 115 -39.87 -10.55 23.08
N GLY A 116 -39.36 -11.50 22.28
CA GLY A 116 -39.27 -12.91 22.68
C GLY A 116 -38.32 -13.20 23.84
N THR A 117 -37.63 -12.18 24.34
CA THR A 117 -36.82 -12.26 25.55
C THR A 117 -37.64 -12.39 26.84
N ASP A 118 -38.96 -12.27 26.78
CA ASP A 118 -39.87 -12.48 27.92
C ASP A 118 -40.05 -13.96 28.32
N THR A 119 -39.66 -14.88 27.46
CA THR A 119 -39.87 -16.31 27.63
C THR A 119 -38.53 -17.03 27.71
N ALA A 120 -38.39 -17.97 28.66
CA ALA A 120 -37.18 -18.75 28.78
C ALA A 120 -36.85 -19.52 27.48
N PHE A 121 -35.60 -19.44 27.07
CA PHE A 121 -35.08 -20.11 25.88
C PHE A 121 -33.62 -20.49 26.12
N THR A 122 -33.18 -21.64 25.62
CA THR A 122 -31.77 -22.02 25.63
C THR A 122 -31.49 -22.82 24.37
N GLY A 123 -30.69 -22.24 23.48
CA GLY A 123 -30.21 -22.89 22.26
C GLY A 123 -28.70 -23.00 22.28
N ARG A 124 -28.19 -24.19 21.94
CA ARG A 124 -26.76 -24.46 21.67
C ARG A 124 -26.61 -24.83 20.21
N TYR A 125 -25.61 -24.26 19.56
CA TYR A 125 -25.41 -24.41 18.12
C TYR A 125 -23.97 -24.80 17.88
N SER A 126 -23.72 -26.10 17.78
CA SER A 126 -22.37 -26.63 17.63
C SER A 126 -21.76 -26.28 16.26
N THR A 127 -22.58 -26.23 15.21
CA THR A 127 -22.14 -26.02 13.81
C THR A 127 -22.54 -24.66 13.25
N PRO A 128 -21.71 -24.03 12.38
CA PRO A 128 -22.00 -22.74 11.76
C PRO A 128 -23.28 -22.72 10.92
N LYS A 129 -23.61 -23.83 10.24
CA LYS A 129 -24.83 -23.94 9.43
C LYS A 129 -26.12 -23.84 10.25
N GLN A 130 -26.07 -24.04 11.56
CA GLN A 130 -27.27 -23.91 12.39
C GLN A 130 -27.71 -22.46 12.52
N THR A 131 -26.79 -21.49 12.54
CA THR A 131 -27.06 -20.10 12.96
C THR A 131 -26.14 -19.07 12.31
N VAL A 132 -25.65 -19.35 11.09
CA VAL A 132 -24.85 -18.38 10.33
C VAL A 132 -25.60 -17.06 10.18
N ILE A 133 -24.90 -15.96 10.45
CA ILE A 133 -25.40 -14.59 10.34
C ILE A 133 -25.22 -14.08 8.91
N GLN A 134 -26.19 -13.31 8.40
CA GLN A 134 -26.10 -12.73 7.07
C GLN A 134 -24.86 -11.82 6.90
N PRO A 135 -24.19 -11.80 5.73
CA PRO A 135 -23.04 -10.93 5.46
C PRO A 135 -23.32 -9.42 5.60
N ARG A 136 -24.58 -8.99 5.62
CA ARG A 136 -24.96 -7.59 5.92
C ARG A 136 -24.91 -7.27 7.41
N ASN A 137 -25.12 -8.28 8.25
CA ASN A 137 -25.17 -8.19 9.71
C ASN A 137 -23.83 -8.53 10.37
N ALA A 138 -22.97 -9.24 9.66
CA ALA A 138 -21.64 -9.58 10.12
C ALA A 138 -20.64 -9.45 8.97
N ARG A 139 -19.62 -8.60 9.12
CA ARG A 139 -18.62 -8.38 8.05
C ARG A 139 -17.20 -8.51 8.58
N PRO A 140 -16.39 -9.42 7.98
CA PRO A 140 -14.97 -9.39 8.21
C PRO A 140 -14.37 -8.09 7.62
N TYR A 141 -13.28 -7.59 8.20
CA TYR A 141 -12.49 -6.50 7.65
C TYR A 141 -11.01 -6.90 7.59
N ARG A 142 -10.27 -6.34 6.63
CA ARG A 142 -8.82 -6.55 6.55
C ARG A 142 -8.16 -5.73 7.69
N PRO A 143 -7.47 -6.36 8.66
CA PRO A 143 -6.71 -5.59 9.65
C PRO A 143 -5.63 -4.77 8.94
N LEU A 144 -5.14 -3.71 9.59
CA LEU A 144 -4.05 -2.92 9.05
C LEU A 144 -2.82 -3.81 8.85
N PRO A 145 -2.15 -3.78 7.68
CA PRO A 145 -1.02 -4.65 7.38
C PRO A 145 0.18 -4.40 8.32
N ILE A 146 0.30 -3.15 8.81
CA ILE A 146 1.30 -2.75 9.79
C ILE A 146 0.56 -2.41 11.09
N PRO A 147 0.53 -3.32 12.09
CA PRO A 147 -0.18 -3.05 13.34
C PRO A 147 0.57 -2.02 14.20
N THR A 148 1.91 -2.03 14.12
CA THR A 148 2.80 -1.13 14.84
C THR A 148 4.00 -0.72 13.99
N LEU A 149 4.47 0.52 14.17
CA LEU A 149 5.73 1.00 13.61
C LEU A 149 6.54 1.65 14.74
N GLY A 150 7.72 1.11 15.07
CA GLY A 150 8.53 1.60 16.17
C GLY A 150 10.02 1.64 15.82
N LYS A 151 10.77 2.49 16.52
CA LYS A 151 12.23 2.48 16.48
C LYS A 151 12.75 1.48 17.51
N ILE A 152 13.78 0.70 17.15
CA ILE A 152 14.47 -0.18 18.10
C ILE A 152 14.94 0.68 19.30
N HIS A 153 14.74 0.18 20.52
CA HIS A 153 14.96 0.88 21.81
C HIS A 153 14.00 2.02 22.17
N LEU A 154 12.97 2.30 21.35
CA LEU A 154 11.88 3.17 21.75
C LEU A 154 10.74 2.32 22.35
N GLY A 155 10.43 2.54 23.63
CA GLY A 155 9.42 1.76 24.35
C GLY A 155 7.97 1.93 23.85
N THR A 156 7.74 2.83 22.89
CA THR A 156 6.42 3.11 22.32
C THR A 156 6.49 2.99 20.80
N ALA A 157 5.78 2.02 20.24
CA ALA A 157 5.54 1.95 18.80
C ALA A 157 4.30 2.76 18.43
N LEU A 158 4.35 3.41 17.27
CA LEU A 158 3.17 4.01 16.64
C LEU A 158 2.17 2.90 16.30
N GLN A 159 0.88 3.15 16.48
CA GLN A 159 -0.20 2.21 16.19
C GLN A 159 -1.25 2.88 15.29
N GLY A 160 -2.00 2.07 14.54
CA GLY A 160 -3.09 2.56 13.68
C GLY A 160 -2.61 3.11 12.35
N VAL A 161 -3.37 4.04 11.77
CA VAL A 161 -3.03 4.69 10.50
C VAL A 161 -1.99 5.78 10.78
N VAL A 162 -0.75 5.54 10.35
CA VAL A 162 0.38 6.45 10.54
C VAL A 162 0.65 7.22 9.25
N ASN A 163 0.80 8.54 9.36
CA ASN A 163 1.30 9.37 8.26
C ASN A 163 2.80 9.57 8.45
N LEU A 164 3.61 9.14 7.48
CA LEU A 164 5.05 9.25 7.52
C LEU A 164 5.49 10.51 6.77
N VAL A 165 6.08 11.44 7.52
CA VAL A 165 6.56 12.71 6.98
C VAL A 165 8.08 12.72 7.09
N GLY A 166 8.76 12.79 5.96
CA GLY A 166 10.21 13.03 5.93
C GLY A 166 10.51 14.48 6.30
N SER A 167 11.48 14.71 7.21
CA SER A 167 12.03 16.04 7.43
C SER A 167 13.21 16.26 6.51
N SER A 168 13.20 17.36 5.76
CA SER A 168 14.30 17.77 4.88
C SER A 168 15.66 17.60 5.61
N PRO A 169 16.64 16.95 4.98
CA PRO A 169 16.67 16.57 3.56
C PRO A 169 16.10 15.19 3.23
N VAL A 170 15.53 14.46 4.20
CA VAL A 170 14.93 13.14 3.97
C VAL A 170 13.48 13.30 3.52
N THR A 171 13.11 12.57 2.47
CA THR A 171 11.74 12.44 1.99
C THR A 171 11.25 11.01 2.24
N ALA A 172 9.97 10.87 2.56
CA ALA A 172 9.28 9.59 2.62
C ALA A 172 8.18 9.65 1.56
N GLN A 173 8.28 8.80 0.53
CA GLN A 173 7.37 8.81 -0.61
C GLN A 173 6.87 7.40 -0.88
N TYR A 174 5.61 7.27 -1.29
CA TYR A 174 5.08 6.00 -1.76
C TYR A 174 5.49 5.82 -3.22
N GLU A 175 6.24 4.77 -3.52
CA GLU A 175 6.75 4.48 -4.85
C GLU A 175 6.66 2.99 -5.15
N THR A 176 6.74 2.62 -6.42
CA THR A 176 6.96 1.23 -6.83
C THR A 176 8.45 0.99 -6.98
N ILE A 177 9.00 0.04 -6.23
CA ILE A 177 10.41 -0.37 -6.32
C ILE A 177 10.51 -1.73 -6.99
N GLU A 178 11.60 -1.96 -7.72
CA GLU A 178 11.96 -3.28 -8.21
C GLU A 178 12.89 -3.96 -7.20
N TYR A 179 12.48 -5.12 -6.69
CA TYR A 179 13.27 -5.97 -5.80
C TYR A 179 13.17 -7.40 -6.32
N GLU A 180 14.31 -8.05 -6.58
CA GLU A 180 14.36 -9.42 -7.12
C GLU A 180 13.51 -9.63 -8.40
N ASN A 181 13.57 -8.66 -9.34
CA ASN A 181 12.80 -8.64 -10.59
C ASN A 181 11.26 -8.65 -10.41
N LYS A 182 10.79 -8.26 -9.23
CA LYS A 182 9.37 -8.05 -8.93
C LYS A 182 9.15 -6.61 -8.49
N THR A 183 8.03 -6.04 -8.91
CA THR A 183 7.65 -4.69 -8.54
C THR A 183 6.79 -4.72 -7.27
N TYR A 184 7.21 -3.95 -6.28
CA TYR A 184 6.55 -3.85 -4.98
C TYR A 184 6.15 -2.40 -4.69
N PRO A 185 4.91 -2.13 -4.23
CA PRO A 185 4.59 -0.85 -3.63
C PRO A 185 5.32 -0.71 -2.29
N ALA A 186 6.12 0.33 -2.14
CA ALA A 186 6.92 0.58 -0.95
C ALA A 186 6.85 2.04 -0.52
N ILE A 187 7.09 2.28 0.78
CA ILE A 187 7.41 3.62 1.28
C ILE A 187 8.93 3.75 1.20
N VAL A 188 9.40 4.58 0.28
CA VAL A 188 10.82 4.82 0.03
C VAL A 188 11.26 6.02 0.83
N PHE A 189 12.26 5.80 1.70
CA PHE A 189 12.99 6.86 2.37
C PHE A 189 14.24 7.18 1.58
N ARG A 190 14.36 8.43 1.11
CA ARG A 190 15.54 8.88 0.35
C ARG A 190 15.88 10.32 0.65
N LEU A 191 17.12 10.70 0.32
CA LEU A 191 17.52 12.09 0.31
C LEU A 191 16.85 12.79 -0.87
N ASP A 192 16.37 14.00 -0.65
CA ASP A 192 15.78 14.83 -1.70
C ASP A 192 16.86 15.24 -2.71
N ALA A 193 16.85 14.60 -3.87
CA ALA A 193 17.79 14.86 -4.94
C ALA A 193 17.69 16.30 -5.48
N ALA A 194 16.52 16.94 -5.35
CA ALA A 194 16.33 18.33 -5.76
C ALA A 194 17.14 19.32 -4.90
N LEU A 195 17.56 18.90 -3.70
CA LEU A 195 18.41 19.72 -2.84
C LEU A 195 19.88 19.66 -3.27
N VAL A 196 20.32 18.69 -4.08
CA VAL A 196 21.72 18.60 -4.51
C VAL A 196 22.08 19.80 -5.37
N THR A 197 23.00 20.64 -4.89
CA THR A 197 23.56 21.78 -5.63
C THR A 197 25.08 21.67 -5.69
N GLY A 198 25.75 22.53 -6.46
CA GLY A 198 27.22 22.55 -6.52
C GLY A 198 27.89 22.72 -5.15
N ASP A 199 27.21 23.41 -4.22
CA ASP A 199 27.74 23.72 -2.88
C ASP A 199 27.10 22.90 -1.76
N TYR A 200 26.05 22.12 -2.05
CA TYR A 200 25.31 21.37 -1.03
C TYR A 200 24.99 19.95 -1.50
N ASN A 201 25.56 18.98 -0.78
CA ASN A 201 25.24 17.57 -0.91
C ASN A 201 24.56 17.09 0.39
N PRO A 202 23.26 16.75 0.38
CA PRO A 202 22.55 16.27 1.56
C PRO A 202 23.20 15.05 2.21
N LEU A 203 23.90 14.22 1.43
CA LEU A 203 24.63 13.06 1.95
C LEU A 203 25.70 13.47 2.96
N ALA A 204 26.30 14.65 2.80
CA ALA A 204 27.33 15.16 3.71
C ALA A 204 26.82 15.35 5.15
N LEU A 205 25.52 15.56 5.36
CA LEU A 205 24.91 15.68 6.68
C LEU A 205 24.81 14.33 7.42
N PHE A 206 24.84 13.22 6.70
CA PHE A 206 24.75 11.87 7.23
C PHE A 206 26.07 11.10 7.17
N LEU A 207 27.14 11.76 6.70
CA LEU A 207 28.48 11.21 6.79
C LEU A 207 28.85 11.10 8.27
N GLY A 208 29.06 9.86 8.73
CA GLY A 208 29.65 9.63 10.05
C GLY A 208 31.08 10.17 10.13
N PRO A 209 31.75 10.07 11.30
CA PRO A 209 33.12 10.55 11.49
C PRO A 209 34.14 9.99 10.47
N CYS A 210 33.87 8.81 9.90
CA CYS A 210 34.69 8.17 8.86
C CYS A 210 34.29 8.52 7.42
N GLY A 211 33.30 9.38 7.21
CA GLY A 211 32.84 9.78 5.87
C GLY A 211 33.77 10.75 5.16
N GLN A 212 34.77 11.28 5.86
CA GLN A 212 35.83 12.12 5.32
C GLN A 212 36.94 11.23 4.74
N ARG A 213 37.07 11.21 3.41
CA ARG A 213 38.06 10.37 2.73
C ARG A 213 39.14 11.21 2.05
N PRO A 214 40.42 10.83 2.17
CA PRO A 214 41.51 11.55 1.49
C PRO A 214 41.31 11.62 -0.02
N GLU A 215 40.85 10.54 -0.66
CA GLU A 215 40.65 10.47 -2.11
C GLU A 215 39.51 11.35 -2.64
N SER A 216 38.57 11.78 -1.78
CA SER A 216 37.48 12.68 -2.16
C SER A 216 37.77 14.15 -1.79
N GLY A 217 38.96 14.46 -1.26
CA GLY A 217 39.34 15.81 -0.84
C GLY A 217 38.53 16.37 0.34
N THR A 218 37.78 15.51 1.04
CA THR A 218 36.89 15.90 2.16
C THR A 218 37.55 15.72 3.53
N CYS A 219 38.79 15.23 3.56
CA CYS A 219 39.55 15.07 4.80
C CYS A 219 40.06 16.43 5.32
N PRO A 220 39.90 16.76 6.62
CA PRO A 220 40.45 17.97 7.22
C PRO A 220 41.98 17.94 7.27
N LYS A 221 42.60 16.78 7.03
CA LYS A 221 44.04 16.64 6.83
C LYS A 221 44.32 16.53 5.33
N THR A 222 45.30 17.30 4.86
CA THR A 222 45.79 17.19 3.48
C THR A 222 46.29 15.76 3.23
N PRO A 223 45.75 15.03 2.25
CA PRO A 223 46.26 13.72 1.86
C PRO A 223 47.72 13.81 1.44
N ILE A 224 48.51 12.78 1.74
CA ILE A 224 49.82 12.62 1.09
C ILE A 224 49.55 11.96 -0.27
N GLU A 225 49.44 12.76 -1.33
CA GLU A 225 49.19 12.27 -2.68
C GLU A 225 50.48 11.87 -3.42
N THR A 226 51.62 12.41 -2.98
CA THR A 226 52.94 12.07 -3.53
C THR A 226 54.00 12.06 -2.42
N ILE A 227 55.04 11.25 -2.61
CA ILE A 227 56.26 11.27 -1.79
C ILE A 227 57.41 11.69 -2.71
N ASN A 228 58.01 12.86 -2.46
CA ASN A 228 59.05 13.46 -3.31
C ASN A 228 58.66 13.55 -4.81
N GLY A 229 57.39 13.82 -5.11
CA GLY A 229 56.89 13.95 -6.49
C GLY A 229 56.57 12.62 -7.19
N VAL A 230 56.75 11.48 -6.51
CA VAL A 230 56.31 10.17 -7.02
C VAL A 230 54.87 9.92 -6.56
N ALA A 231 53.97 9.75 -7.53
CA ALA A 231 52.57 9.39 -7.30
C ALA A 231 52.38 7.86 -7.28
N PRO A 232 51.31 7.35 -6.64
CA PRO A 232 50.96 5.94 -6.71
C PRO A 232 50.74 5.46 -8.16
N ASP A 233 51.02 4.19 -8.43
CA ASP A 233 50.70 3.55 -9.70
C ASP A 233 49.18 3.32 -9.88
N CYS A 234 48.77 2.76 -11.01
CA CYS A 234 47.35 2.50 -11.32
C CYS A 234 46.63 1.58 -10.31
N ASN A 235 47.37 0.90 -9.45
CA ASN A 235 46.83 0.04 -8.39
C ASN A 235 46.89 0.71 -7.01
N GLY A 236 47.30 1.99 -6.93
CA GLY A 236 47.41 2.73 -5.68
C GLY A 236 48.70 2.46 -4.90
N ASN A 237 49.72 1.81 -5.49
CA ASN A 237 50.97 1.52 -4.78
C ASN A 237 52.02 2.60 -5.03
N ILE A 238 52.70 3.06 -3.97
CA ILE A 238 53.98 3.79 -4.08
C ILE A 238 55.10 2.82 -3.69
N ASN A 239 56.00 2.53 -4.62
CA ASN A 239 57.18 1.72 -4.34
C ASN A 239 58.31 2.64 -3.86
N ILE A 240 58.71 2.49 -2.60
CA ILE A 240 59.85 3.20 -2.01
C ILE A 240 61.03 2.23 -1.96
N VAL A 241 62.15 2.57 -2.61
CA VAL A 241 63.36 1.75 -2.64
C VAL A 241 64.38 2.34 -1.67
N PHE A 242 64.81 1.54 -0.70
CA PHE A 242 65.85 1.90 0.26
C PHE A 242 67.18 1.23 -0.15
N ASP A 243 68.13 2.01 -0.67
CA ASP A 243 69.46 1.49 -0.99
C ASP A 243 70.38 1.59 0.24
N GLY A 244 71.03 0.47 0.59
CA GLY A 244 72.03 0.42 1.67
C GLY A 244 71.47 0.22 3.09
N PHE A 245 70.18 -0.08 3.23
CA PHE A 245 69.53 -0.38 4.50
C PHE A 245 68.83 -1.74 4.44
N ASN A 246 68.61 -2.37 5.60
CA ASN A 246 67.73 -3.53 5.69
C ASN A 246 66.34 -3.06 6.13
N ASP A 247 65.33 -3.24 5.30
CA ASP A 247 63.95 -2.95 5.65
C ASP A 247 63.27 -4.19 6.25
N ILE A 248 62.46 -3.96 7.29
CA ILE A 248 61.60 -4.99 7.89
C ILE A 248 60.17 -4.48 7.77
N ASN A 249 59.39 -5.16 6.94
CA ASN A 249 58.01 -4.75 6.67
C ASN A 249 57.06 -5.32 7.73
N PHE A 250 56.26 -4.46 8.38
CA PHE A 250 55.27 -4.88 9.36
C PHE A 250 53.97 -5.25 8.65
N ALA A 251 53.82 -6.54 8.35
CA ALA A 251 52.73 -7.07 7.54
C ALA A 251 51.31 -6.76 8.07
N ASN A 252 51.15 -6.46 9.36
CA ASN A 252 49.83 -6.43 10.02
C ASN A 252 49.32 -5.04 10.42
N CYS A 253 50.13 -3.97 10.27
CA CYS A 253 49.73 -2.63 10.71
C CYS A 253 50.12 -1.50 9.75
N GLY A 254 50.70 -1.82 8.59
CA GLY A 254 51.09 -0.83 7.59
C GLY A 254 52.24 0.04 8.08
N GLY A 255 53.47 -0.43 7.87
CA GLY A 255 54.68 0.31 8.18
C GLY A 255 55.94 -0.48 7.83
N ALA A 256 57.06 0.20 7.65
CA ALA A 256 58.36 -0.41 7.45
C ALA A 256 59.34 0.12 8.51
N ASP A 257 60.09 -0.78 9.15
CA ASP A 257 61.27 -0.40 9.93
C ASP A 257 62.49 -0.35 9.02
N ILE A 258 63.34 0.65 9.20
CA ILE A 258 64.58 0.79 8.44
C ILE A 258 65.72 0.57 9.42
N VAL A 259 66.35 -0.59 9.34
CA VAL A 259 67.47 -0.94 10.20
C VAL A 259 68.74 -0.37 9.59
N THR A 260 69.31 0.63 10.26
CA THR A 260 70.63 1.17 9.94
C THR A 260 71.68 0.55 10.86
N ASP A 261 72.92 0.46 10.38
CA ASP A 261 74.09 0.07 11.18
C ASP A 261 74.46 1.10 12.26
N THR A 262 73.90 2.30 12.16
CA THR A 262 74.10 3.38 13.10
C THR A 262 73.10 3.29 14.24
N SER A 263 73.54 2.86 15.42
CA SER A 263 72.67 2.77 16.59
C SER A 263 72.07 4.13 16.98
N LEU A 264 70.87 4.13 17.58
CA LEU A 264 70.25 5.33 18.15
C LEU A 264 71.21 6.08 19.09
N LYS A 265 72.08 5.35 19.82
CA LYS A 265 73.14 5.93 20.66
C LYS A 265 74.17 6.71 19.84
N ALA A 266 74.59 6.21 18.68
CA ALA A 266 75.55 6.89 17.81
C ALA A 266 74.95 8.17 17.19
N VAL A 267 73.67 8.13 16.79
CA VAL A 267 72.93 9.31 16.29
C VAL A 267 72.73 10.35 17.41
N CYS A 268 72.36 9.91 18.60
CA CYS A 268 72.14 10.78 19.75
C CYS A 268 73.44 11.35 20.32
N ASP A 269 74.55 10.62 20.27
CA ASP A 269 75.85 11.13 20.76
C ASP A 269 76.47 12.16 19.81
N ALA A 270 76.15 12.11 18.50
CA ALA A 270 76.54 13.12 17.53
C ALA A 270 75.76 14.45 17.68
N ASN A 271 74.56 14.42 18.25
CA ASN A 271 73.61 15.55 18.25
C ASN A 271 73.14 15.99 19.64
N LYS A 272 73.93 15.83 20.71
CA LYS A 272 73.59 16.35 22.06
C LYS A 272 74.01 17.82 22.26
N PRO A 273 73.12 18.83 22.15
CA PRO A 273 73.24 20.03 22.97
C PRO A 273 72.86 19.71 24.42
N LYS A 274 73.68 20.19 25.36
CA LYS A 274 73.50 20.00 26.81
C LYS A 274 72.31 20.83 27.32
N ARG A 275 71.31 20.21 27.99
CA ARG A 275 70.39 20.69 29.07
C ARG A 275 68.94 20.13 28.90
N PRO A 276 68.00 20.29 29.88
CA PRO A 276 67.94 19.61 31.18
C PRO A 276 66.54 19.01 31.52
N GLN A 277 66.52 17.91 32.28
CA GLN A 277 65.40 17.34 33.06
C GLN A 277 64.09 16.99 32.32
N GLU A 278 63.87 15.67 32.24
CA GLU A 278 62.68 14.95 31.78
C GLU A 278 61.44 15.23 32.64
N PHE A 279 60.31 15.49 31.98
CA PHE A 279 58.99 15.22 32.56
C PHE A 279 58.64 13.76 32.32
N LYS A 280 58.35 13.05 33.41
CA LYS A 280 57.84 11.69 33.43
C LYS A 280 56.34 11.73 33.09
N ASP A 281 55.99 11.22 31.92
CA ASP A 281 54.59 11.05 31.52
C ASP A 281 53.95 9.87 32.28
N LEU A 282 52.75 10.09 32.82
CA LEU A 282 52.11 9.26 33.85
C LEU A 282 50.78 8.65 33.42
N CYS A 283 50.42 8.67 32.12
CA CYS A 283 49.11 8.19 31.69
C CYS A 283 49.21 7.23 30.50
N CYS A 284 49.46 5.94 30.76
CA CYS A 284 48.87 4.83 29.98
C CYS A 284 49.25 3.44 30.54
N THR A 285 48.35 2.84 31.31
CA THR A 285 48.22 1.37 31.43
C THR A 285 46.77 1.01 31.76
N LEU A 286 45.97 0.76 30.74
CA LEU A 286 44.77 -0.08 30.83
C LEU A 286 44.86 -1.13 29.72
N THR A 287 45.54 -2.23 30.02
CA THR A 287 45.53 -3.44 29.21
C THR A 287 44.96 -4.56 30.06
N GLY A 288 43.73 -4.99 29.76
CA GLY A 288 43.19 -6.29 30.21
C GLY A 288 41.98 -6.26 31.16
N GLU A 289 40.84 -5.72 30.75
CA GLU A 289 39.55 -6.02 31.41
C GLU A 289 38.81 -7.11 30.61
N ASN A 290 38.50 -8.26 31.24
CA ASN A 290 37.65 -9.31 30.66
C ASN A 290 36.18 -9.07 31.09
N ILE A 291 35.22 -9.36 30.21
CA ILE A 291 33.79 -9.28 30.52
C ILE A 291 33.25 -10.69 30.77
N TYR A 292 32.73 -10.95 31.97
CA TYR A 292 32.07 -12.22 32.32
C TYR A 292 30.54 -12.10 32.19
N THR A 293 29.90 -13.03 31.48
CA THR A 293 28.45 -12.99 31.20
C THR A 293 27.66 -14.04 31.99
N PHE A 294 26.53 -13.65 32.58
CA PHE A 294 25.65 -14.52 33.37
C PHE A 294 24.17 -14.34 32.98
N SER A 295 23.36 -15.39 33.17
CA SER A 295 21.93 -15.38 32.80
C SER A 295 21.06 -14.43 33.64
N SER A 296 21.49 -14.12 34.86
CA SER A 296 20.80 -13.16 35.74
C SER A 296 21.74 -12.52 36.75
N LEU A 297 21.37 -11.39 37.34
CA LEU A 297 22.15 -10.74 38.40
C LEU A 297 22.35 -11.67 39.62
N ASN A 298 21.36 -12.49 39.94
CA ASN A 298 21.42 -13.46 41.03
C ASN A 298 22.34 -14.66 40.74
N ALA A 299 22.75 -14.84 39.47
CA ALA A 299 23.70 -15.88 39.07
C ALA A 299 25.16 -15.41 39.16
N PHE A 300 25.42 -14.16 39.56
CA PHE A 300 26.78 -13.68 39.79
C PHE A 300 27.45 -14.44 40.95
N PRO A 301 28.77 -14.65 40.90
CA PRO A 301 29.49 -15.27 42.01
C PRO A 301 29.33 -14.40 43.27
N PRO A 302 29.23 -14.99 44.47
CA PRO A 302 29.02 -14.25 45.72
C PRO A 302 30.05 -13.15 46.00
N ALA A 303 31.26 -13.28 45.45
CA ALA A 303 32.28 -12.23 45.42
C ALA A 303 32.88 -12.15 44.00
N GLY A 304 32.94 -10.94 43.44
CA GLY A 304 33.57 -10.68 42.15
C GLY A 304 35.08 -10.40 42.26
N GLU A 305 35.74 -10.34 41.11
CA GLU A 305 37.15 -9.97 40.98
C GLU A 305 37.28 -8.46 40.74
N THR A 306 38.22 -7.83 41.43
CA THR A 306 38.51 -6.40 41.25
C THR A 306 39.01 -6.15 39.82
N ASN A 307 38.51 -5.09 39.18
CA ASN A 307 38.82 -4.72 37.79
C ASN A 307 38.31 -5.68 36.71
N GLN A 308 37.29 -6.49 37.02
CA GLN A 308 36.53 -7.24 36.02
C GLN A 308 35.12 -6.66 35.87
N LEU A 309 34.56 -6.81 34.67
CA LEU A 309 33.19 -6.40 34.34
C LEU A 309 32.28 -7.63 34.24
N TYR A 310 31.05 -7.49 34.72
CA TYR A 310 30.04 -8.55 34.80
C TYR A 310 28.76 -8.11 34.09
N LEU A 311 28.26 -8.92 33.15
CA LEU A 311 27.02 -8.65 32.39
C LEU A 311 25.91 -9.61 32.84
N ALA A 312 24.75 -9.08 33.22
CA ALA A 312 23.56 -9.86 33.56
C ALA A 312 22.48 -9.73 32.47
N PHE A 313 22.07 -10.85 31.85
CA PHE A 313 21.13 -10.84 30.72
C PHE A 313 19.68 -10.48 31.10
N ASP A 314 19.24 -10.81 32.31
CA ASP A 314 17.90 -10.49 32.79
C ASP A 314 17.66 -8.98 32.94
N THR A 315 18.69 -8.23 33.31
CA THR A 315 18.64 -6.77 33.51
C THR A 315 19.28 -5.99 32.36
N ASN A 316 20.04 -6.68 31.50
CA ASN A 316 20.83 -6.10 30.40
C ASN A 316 21.76 -4.95 30.85
N LYS A 317 22.41 -5.12 32.02
CA LYS A 317 23.26 -4.12 32.66
C LYS A 317 24.64 -4.68 32.98
N VAL A 318 25.65 -3.79 32.98
CA VAL A 318 27.03 -4.10 33.35
C VAL A 318 27.30 -3.66 34.78
N TYR A 319 28.05 -4.49 35.51
CA TYR A 319 28.41 -4.25 36.90
C TYR A 319 29.92 -4.44 37.10
N ARG A 320 30.48 -3.74 38.09
CA ARG A 320 31.85 -3.93 38.59
C ARG A 320 31.79 -4.31 40.07
N TRP A 321 32.68 -5.21 40.50
CA TRP A 321 32.81 -5.54 41.92
C TRP A 321 33.51 -4.41 42.69
N SER A 322 32.85 -3.88 43.73
CA SER A 322 33.39 -2.80 44.57
C SER A 322 34.27 -3.28 45.72
N GLY A 323 34.41 -4.59 45.90
CA GLY A 323 35.03 -5.22 47.07
C GLY A 323 34.01 -5.80 48.06
N THR A 324 32.78 -5.30 48.07
CA THR A 324 31.70 -5.80 48.95
C THR A 324 30.41 -6.15 48.23
N ASN A 325 30.09 -5.46 47.12
CA ASN A 325 28.90 -5.72 46.31
C ASN A 325 29.17 -5.39 44.83
N TYR A 326 28.31 -5.88 43.94
CA TYR A 326 28.29 -5.45 42.53
C TYR A 326 27.62 -4.09 42.42
N VAL A 327 28.30 -3.15 41.77
CA VAL A 327 27.80 -1.80 41.51
C VAL A 327 27.61 -1.66 40.01
N GLU A 328 26.42 -1.22 39.61
CA GLU A 328 26.09 -0.93 38.21
C GLU A 328 27.06 0.14 37.68
N THR A 329 27.57 -0.05 36.47
CA THR A 329 28.43 0.94 35.81
C THR A 329 27.67 1.61 34.68
N ASP A 330 27.87 2.91 34.50
CA ASP A 330 27.31 3.69 33.38
C ASP A 330 28.03 3.41 32.05
N ILE A 331 28.73 2.27 31.94
CA ILE A 331 29.38 1.85 30.70
C ILE A 331 28.28 1.38 29.75
N VAL A 332 27.86 2.27 28.87
CA VAL A 332 27.04 1.94 27.71
C VAL A 332 27.92 1.08 26.81
N ILE A 333 27.58 -0.20 26.63
CA ILE A 333 28.26 -1.06 25.65
C ILE A 333 27.77 -0.61 24.26
N ASP A 334 28.31 0.49 23.76
CA ASP A 334 28.23 0.79 22.34
C ASP A 334 29.28 -0.09 21.64
N GLU A 335 28.77 -1.01 20.83
CA GLU A 335 29.43 -1.57 19.65
C GLU A 335 30.76 -2.32 19.89
N TYR A 336 30.65 -3.59 20.30
CA TYR A 336 31.68 -4.59 20.00
C TYR A 336 31.21 -5.49 18.85
N CYS A 337 32.03 -5.56 17.81
CA CYS A 337 31.83 -6.35 16.59
C CYS A 337 31.48 -7.81 16.93
N TRP A 338 30.25 -8.22 16.62
CA TRP A 338 29.94 -9.64 16.48
C TRP A 338 30.34 -10.12 15.09
N PRO A 339 31.01 -11.28 14.96
CA PRO A 339 31.15 -11.95 13.68
C PRO A 339 29.78 -12.47 13.25
N ASP A 340 29.48 -12.23 11.98
CA ASP A 340 28.37 -12.72 11.18
C ASP A 340 27.72 -14.04 11.68
N PRO A 341 26.45 -14.00 12.15
CA PRO A 341 25.60 -15.17 12.15
C PRO A 341 24.75 -15.15 10.87
N THR A 342 25.26 -15.83 9.86
CA THR A 342 24.49 -16.41 8.76
C THR A 342 23.49 -17.44 9.31
N THR A 343 22.40 -16.95 9.89
CA THR A 343 21.13 -17.70 9.95
C THR A 343 20.04 -16.75 9.53
N ALA A 344 19.84 -16.72 8.21
CA ALA A 344 18.64 -16.23 7.58
C ALA A 344 17.42 -16.85 8.27
N ILE A 345 16.71 -16.04 9.06
CA ILE A 345 15.28 -16.23 9.23
C ILE A 345 14.69 -15.82 7.89
N ASP A 346 14.62 -16.80 7.00
CA ASP A 346 13.85 -16.75 5.78
C ASP A 346 12.38 -16.72 6.21
N LEU A 347 11.89 -15.52 6.47
CA LEU A 347 10.48 -15.26 6.68
C LEU A 347 9.84 -15.36 5.30
N ILE A 348 9.59 -16.60 4.88
CA ILE A 348 8.71 -16.91 3.75
C ILE A 348 7.34 -16.37 4.15
N VAL A 349 7.11 -15.09 3.85
CA VAL A 349 5.78 -14.55 3.65
C VAL A 349 5.26 -15.31 2.45
N ASP A 350 4.29 -16.18 2.69
CA ASP A 350 3.51 -16.80 1.63
C ASP A 350 2.70 -15.69 0.93
N GLU A 351 3.35 -14.99 -0.01
CA GLU A 351 2.79 -13.94 -0.86
C GLU A 351 1.83 -14.49 -1.95
N THR A 352 1.47 -15.78 -1.91
CA THR A 352 0.66 -16.39 -2.97
C THR A 352 -0.80 -15.95 -3.01
N LEU A 353 -1.25 -15.09 -2.08
CA LEU A 353 -2.62 -14.55 -2.06
C LEU A 353 -2.74 -13.05 -2.37
N ASP A 354 -1.63 -12.32 -2.56
CA ASP A 354 -1.64 -10.87 -2.81
C ASP A 354 -1.04 -10.49 -4.18
N THR A 355 -1.13 -11.39 -5.17
CA THR A 355 -1.14 -10.92 -6.56
C THR A 355 -2.52 -10.29 -6.80
N PRO A 356 -2.64 -9.03 -7.26
CA PRO A 356 -3.86 -8.66 -7.97
C PRO A 356 -4.07 -9.75 -9.01
N ALA A 357 -5.27 -10.33 -9.11
CA ALA A 357 -5.54 -11.48 -9.98
C ALA A 357 -5.16 -11.23 -11.47
N TYR A 358 -4.73 -10.01 -11.80
CA TYR A 358 -4.26 -9.55 -13.09
C TYR A 358 -3.04 -8.64 -12.90
N ALA A 359 -1.93 -8.95 -13.58
CA ALA A 359 -0.73 -8.10 -13.60
C ALA A 359 -1.04 -6.68 -14.15
N CYS A 360 -0.27 -5.67 -13.73
CA CYS A 360 -0.36 -4.34 -14.35
C CYS A 360 -0.07 -4.47 -15.86
N MET A 361 -0.87 -3.82 -16.70
CA MET A 361 -0.67 -3.87 -18.14
C MET A 361 0.40 -2.85 -18.55
N PRO A 362 1.47 -3.24 -19.27
CA PRO A 362 2.47 -2.29 -19.73
C PRO A 362 1.86 -1.31 -20.76
N LEU A 363 2.38 -0.09 -20.79
CA LEU A 363 2.10 0.87 -21.86
C LEU A 363 3.12 0.69 -23.01
N PRO A 364 2.71 0.92 -24.28
CA PRO A 364 1.36 1.29 -24.69
C PRO A 364 0.39 0.12 -24.59
N LEU A 365 -0.85 0.43 -24.16
CA LEU A 365 -1.92 -0.54 -24.03
C LEU A 365 -2.82 -0.45 -25.25
N CYS A 366 -3.16 -1.58 -25.86
CA CYS A 366 -4.17 -1.66 -26.92
C CYS A 366 -5.08 -2.86 -26.65
N ILE A 367 -6.37 -2.57 -26.51
CA ILE A 367 -7.44 -3.54 -26.28
C ILE A 367 -8.34 -3.53 -27.51
N ASP A 368 -8.48 -4.69 -28.14
CA ASP A 368 -9.61 -4.98 -29.00
C ASP A 368 -10.71 -5.67 -28.18
N PHE A 369 -11.97 -5.36 -28.47
CA PHE A 369 -13.10 -6.04 -27.83
C PHE A 369 -13.52 -7.31 -28.59
N SER A 370 -12.65 -7.81 -29.48
CA SER A 370 -12.91 -8.99 -30.30
C SER A 370 -12.78 -10.28 -29.50
N SER A 371 -11.94 -10.27 -28.45
CA SER A 371 -11.91 -11.35 -27.47
C SER A 371 -13.24 -11.43 -26.71
N CYS A 372 -13.76 -12.64 -26.47
CA CYS A 372 -15.08 -12.90 -25.89
C CYS A 372 -15.30 -12.34 -24.46
N GLN A 373 -14.38 -11.52 -23.92
CA GLN A 373 -14.41 -11.05 -22.54
C GLN A 373 -13.97 -9.57 -22.41
N PRO A 374 -14.71 -8.60 -22.98
CA PRO A 374 -14.46 -7.18 -22.71
C PRO A 374 -14.53 -6.84 -21.20
N ASN A 375 -15.32 -7.62 -20.45
CA ASN A 375 -15.40 -7.56 -18.98
C ASN A 375 -14.09 -7.95 -18.27
N ALA A 376 -13.12 -8.53 -18.98
CA ALA A 376 -11.81 -8.82 -18.42
C ALA A 376 -11.04 -7.53 -18.15
N TYR A 377 -11.16 -6.53 -19.04
CA TYR A 377 -10.37 -5.29 -18.99
C TYR A 377 -11.07 -4.13 -18.29
N PHE A 378 -12.40 -4.09 -18.24
CA PHE A 378 -13.14 -2.94 -17.69
C PHE A 378 -13.96 -3.29 -16.45
N VAL A 379 -14.07 -2.34 -15.52
CA VAL A 379 -15.04 -2.36 -14.40
C VAL A 379 -16.14 -1.36 -14.70
N THR A 380 -17.38 -1.83 -14.75
CA THR A 380 -18.54 -0.94 -14.80
C THR A 380 -18.70 -0.24 -13.44
N GLN A 381 -18.58 1.09 -13.43
CA GLN A 381 -18.79 1.93 -12.24
C GLN A 381 -20.27 2.34 -12.10
N THR A 382 -20.93 2.61 -13.21
CA THR A 382 -22.37 2.87 -13.26
C THR A 382 -22.96 2.43 -14.60
N GLY A 383 -24.25 2.13 -14.62
CA GLY A 383 -24.96 1.66 -15.80
C GLY A 383 -24.73 0.17 -16.08
N VAL A 384 -24.86 -0.21 -17.34
CA VAL A 384 -24.72 -1.61 -17.79
C VAL A 384 -23.88 -1.65 -19.05
N PHE A 385 -22.84 -2.47 -19.05
CA PHE A 385 -22.09 -2.82 -20.26
C PHE A 385 -22.19 -4.33 -20.53
N ALA A 386 -22.19 -4.69 -21.80
CA ALA A 386 -22.23 -6.09 -22.25
C ALA A 386 -21.36 -6.29 -23.50
N GLY A 387 -20.93 -7.53 -23.75
CA GLY A 387 -20.39 -7.89 -25.06
C GLY A 387 -21.52 -8.06 -26.08
N GLN A 388 -21.34 -7.53 -27.29
CA GLN A 388 -22.28 -7.73 -28.39
C GLN A 388 -21.53 -7.78 -29.72
N GLU A 389 -21.93 -8.64 -30.65
CA GLU A 389 -21.41 -8.64 -32.02
C GLU A 389 -22.10 -7.60 -32.90
N THR A 390 -21.33 -6.87 -33.70
CA THR A 390 -21.85 -5.96 -34.73
C THR A 390 -20.82 -5.76 -35.84
N THR A 391 -21.25 -5.13 -36.94
CA THR A 391 -20.33 -4.65 -37.98
C THR A 391 -19.51 -3.49 -37.43
N ALA A 392 -18.22 -3.73 -37.28
CA ALA A 392 -17.23 -2.85 -36.68
C ALA A 392 -15.94 -2.84 -37.52
N PRO A 393 -15.08 -1.82 -37.42
CA PRO A 393 -13.82 -1.78 -38.18
C PRO A 393 -12.87 -2.90 -37.76
N PRO A 394 -12.08 -3.44 -38.70
CA PRO A 394 -11.39 -4.70 -38.50
C PRO A 394 -10.35 -4.58 -37.39
N VAL A 395 -10.23 -5.65 -36.60
CA VAL A 395 -9.23 -5.77 -35.53
C VAL A 395 -7.86 -5.57 -36.13
N CYS A 396 -7.09 -4.65 -35.56
CA CYS A 396 -5.74 -4.37 -36.00
C CYS A 396 -4.88 -5.59 -35.64
N GLY A 397 -4.32 -6.27 -36.65
CA GLY A 397 -3.33 -7.30 -36.42
C GLY A 397 -2.15 -6.71 -35.66
N ASN A 398 -1.84 -7.32 -34.51
CA ASN A 398 -0.80 -6.95 -33.55
C ASN A 398 -0.86 -5.52 -32.98
N CYS A 399 -1.10 -5.48 -31.68
CA CYS A 399 -0.88 -4.34 -30.79
C CYS A 399 0.62 -4.02 -30.61
N ASP A 400 1.42 -4.04 -31.69
CA ASP A 400 2.86 -3.76 -31.58
C ASP A 400 3.06 -2.26 -31.34
N PRO A 401 3.77 -1.84 -30.26
CA PRO A 401 3.98 -0.44 -29.87
C PRO A 401 4.52 0.50 -30.96
N GLY A 402 5.03 -0.01 -32.08
CA GLY A 402 5.65 0.76 -33.16
C GLY A 402 4.93 0.74 -34.51
N GLU A 403 3.85 -0.03 -34.67
CA GLU A 403 3.21 -0.27 -35.97
C GLU A 403 1.74 0.16 -35.97
N PHE A 404 1.45 1.33 -35.39
CA PHE A 404 0.13 1.95 -35.55
C PHE A 404 -0.03 2.45 -36.99
N ASP A 405 -0.44 1.57 -37.88
CA ASP A 405 -0.74 1.95 -39.25
C ASP A 405 -2.02 2.81 -39.26
N ALA A 406 -1.86 4.09 -39.56
CA ALA A 406 -3.00 4.99 -39.76
C ALA A 406 -3.88 4.56 -40.95
N ASN A 407 -3.42 3.63 -41.79
CA ASN A 407 -4.09 3.18 -43.01
C ASN A 407 -4.87 1.86 -42.88
N ILE A 408 -5.19 1.41 -41.66
CA ILE A 408 -5.99 0.19 -41.48
C ILE A 408 -7.33 0.33 -42.21
N GLY A 409 -7.59 -0.62 -43.12
CA GLY A 409 -8.70 -0.56 -44.06
C GLY A 409 -10.05 -0.31 -43.40
N THR A 410 -10.86 0.55 -43.99
CA THR A 410 -12.20 0.96 -43.52
C THR A 410 -13.27 -0.14 -43.65
N GLY A 411 -12.88 -1.36 -44.02
CA GLY A 411 -13.79 -2.48 -44.25
C GLY A 411 -14.40 -3.01 -42.96
N LEU A 412 -15.69 -2.81 -42.75
CA LEU A 412 -16.39 -3.31 -41.57
C LEU A 412 -16.54 -4.84 -41.63
N THR A 413 -16.17 -5.53 -40.55
CA THR A 413 -16.36 -6.98 -40.36
C THR A 413 -17.19 -7.24 -39.10
N ASN A 414 -17.77 -8.42 -38.95
CA ASN A 414 -18.52 -8.77 -37.73
C ASN A 414 -17.56 -9.25 -36.64
N HIS A 415 -17.55 -8.59 -35.48
CA HIS A 415 -16.76 -9.00 -34.31
C HIS A 415 -17.35 -8.44 -33.01
N GLY A 416 -16.79 -8.89 -31.88
CA GLY A 416 -17.18 -8.46 -30.54
C GLY A 416 -16.94 -6.96 -30.32
N THR A 417 -17.94 -6.31 -29.73
CA THR A 417 -17.89 -4.93 -29.26
C THR A 417 -18.34 -4.89 -27.82
N TYR A 418 -17.92 -3.86 -27.09
CA TYR A 418 -18.40 -3.59 -25.75
C TYR A 418 -19.50 -2.53 -25.84
N VAL A 419 -20.73 -2.86 -25.47
CA VAL A 419 -21.90 -1.99 -25.64
C VAL A 419 -22.40 -1.46 -24.30
N SER A 420 -22.67 -0.16 -24.22
CA SER A 420 -23.48 0.38 -23.12
C SER A 420 -24.95 0.03 -23.35
N ALA A 421 -25.55 -0.75 -22.45
CA ALA A 421 -26.94 -1.19 -22.55
C ALA A 421 -27.90 -0.33 -21.71
N GLY A 422 -27.39 0.45 -20.75
CA GLY A 422 -28.20 1.31 -19.88
C GLY A 422 -28.72 2.56 -20.58
N ILE A 423 -29.82 2.46 -21.33
CA ILE A 423 -30.42 3.60 -22.04
C ILE A 423 -31.16 4.61 -21.13
N GLY A 424 -31.35 4.27 -19.85
CA GLY A 424 -32.07 5.11 -18.86
C GLY A 424 -31.18 5.97 -17.97
N GLY A 425 -29.85 5.86 -18.05
CA GLY A 425 -28.94 6.59 -17.17
C GLY A 425 -27.52 6.69 -17.70
N THR A 426 -26.62 7.19 -16.87
CA THR A 426 -25.18 7.26 -17.17
C THR A 426 -24.55 5.88 -17.10
N ASN A 427 -23.72 5.55 -18.08
CA ASN A 427 -22.90 4.35 -18.14
C ASN A 427 -21.44 4.77 -18.15
N VAL A 428 -20.69 4.28 -17.16
CA VAL A 428 -19.25 4.49 -17.04
C VAL A 428 -18.59 3.15 -16.82
N ALA A 429 -17.62 2.81 -17.67
CA ALA A 429 -16.74 1.68 -17.47
C ALA A 429 -15.30 2.19 -17.43
N ILE A 430 -14.57 1.90 -16.36
CA ILE A 430 -13.16 2.28 -16.22
C ILE A 430 -12.27 1.08 -16.49
N LEU A 431 -11.10 1.34 -17.05
CA LEU A 431 -10.09 0.31 -17.32
C LEU A 431 -9.55 -0.25 -15.98
N LYS A 432 -9.35 -1.58 -15.89
CA LYS A 432 -8.79 -2.27 -14.72
C LYS A 432 -7.27 -2.09 -14.67
N ASN A 433 -6.74 -2.12 -13.45
CA ASN A 433 -5.31 -2.17 -13.09
C ASN A 433 -4.50 -0.86 -13.24
N CYS A 434 -3.38 -0.85 -12.52
CA CYS A 434 -2.37 0.19 -12.26
C CYS A 434 -1.85 1.01 -13.45
N ALA A 435 -2.10 0.61 -14.70
CA ALA A 435 -1.76 1.41 -15.88
C ALA A 435 -2.66 2.66 -16.03
N THR A 436 -3.56 2.88 -15.08
CA THR A 436 -4.66 3.86 -15.16
C THR A 436 -4.68 4.86 -14.01
N ASP A 437 -3.74 4.81 -13.06
CA ASP A 437 -3.73 5.74 -11.93
C ASP A 437 -3.33 7.19 -12.33
N TRP A 438 -3.25 7.47 -13.63
CA TRP A 438 -2.95 8.77 -14.20
C TRP A 438 -3.35 8.81 -15.68
N ALA A 439 -4.51 9.37 -15.99
CA ALA A 439 -4.85 9.80 -17.35
C ALA A 439 -3.93 10.93 -17.88
N LEU A 440 -3.13 11.51 -16.98
CA LEU A 440 -2.26 12.65 -17.21
C LEU A 440 -1.06 12.26 -18.08
N ASN A 441 -0.70 13.11 -19.04
CA ASN A 441 0.40 12.95 -19.99
C ASN A 441 0.27 11.73 -20.93
N HIS A 442 -0.93 11.15 -21.02
CA HIS A 442 -1.23 10.05 -21.94
C HIS A 442 -2.21 10.46 -23.04
N SER A 443 -2.12 9.77 -24.17
CA SER A 443 -3.06 9.87 -25.28
C SER A 443 -3.97 8.64 -25.26
N ILE A 444 -5.27 8.88 -25.09
CA ILE A 444 -6.29 7.84 -25.06
C ILE A 444 -7.04 7.87 -26.39
N MET A 445 -7.18 6.71 -27.03
CA MET A 445 -7.99 6.57 -28.23
C MET A 445 -9.07 5.53 -28.04
N THR A 446 -10.26 5.79 -28.58
CA THR A 446 -11.29 4.77 -28.75
C THR A 446 -12.00 4.88 -30.08
N GLU A 447 -12.42 3.73 -30.60
CA GLU A 447 -13.35 3.64 -31.71
C GLU A 447 -14.73 3.26 -31.21
N PHE A 448 -15.74 4.04 -31.57
CA PHE A 448 -17.10 3.82 -31.10
C PHE A 448 -18.17 4.19 -32.12
N LYS A 449 -19.34 3.58 -31.98
CA LYS A 449 -20.54 3.85 -32.79
C LYS A 449 -21.70 4.18 -31.86
N ILE A 450 -22.32 5.34 -32.09
CA ILE A 450 -23.54 5.74 -31.37
C ILE A 450 -24.71 4.96 -31.95
N GLY A 451 -25.36 4.15 -31.13
CA GLY A 451 -26.54 3.38 -31.51
C GLY A 451 -27.79 4.25 -31.70
N THR A 452 -28.87 3.61 -32.15
CA THR A 452 -30.16 4.28 -32.38
C THR A 452 -31.02 4.39 -31.12
N ASN A 453 -30.68 3.61 -30.08
CA ASN A 453 -31.41 3.54 -28.81
C ASN A 453 -30.89 4.54 -27.78
N GLY A 454 -31.79 5.02 -26.93
CA GLY A 454 -31.52 6.06 -25.94
C GLY A 454 -31.87 7.46 -26.44
N VAL A 455 -32.24 8.35 -25.52
CA VAL A 455 -32.74 9.69 -25.86
C VAL A 455 -31.61 10.68 -26.14
N ALA A 456 -30.43 10.47 -25.56
CA ALA A 456 -29.35 11.44 -25.67
C ALA A 456 -28.35 11.10 -26.79
N ARG A 457 -28.27 9.84 -27.23
CA ARG A 457 -27.48 9.38 -28.40
C ARG A 457 -26.06 9.96 -28.41
N ASN A 458 -25.29 9.58 -27.41
CA ASN A 458 -23.94 10.06 -27.18
C ASN A 458 -22.98 8.93 -26.79
N GLY A 459 -21.69 9.17 -26.94
CA GLY A 459 -20.64 8.22 -26.59
C GLY A 459 -19.27 8.88 -26.60
N GLY A 460 -18.32 8.32 -25.84
CA GLY A 460 -16.94 8.80 -25.85
C GLY A 460 -16.09 8.24 -24.71
N LEU A 461 -15.14 9.05 -24.28
CA LEU A 461 -14.11 8.70 -23.29
C LEU A 461 -14.41 9.31 -21.93
N VAL A 462 -14.09 8.55 -20.88
CA VAL A 462 -13.89 9.07 -19.51
C VAL A 462 -12.40 9.29 -19.32
N LEU A 463 -12.04 10.45 -18.78
CA LEU A 463 -10.68 10.83 -18.42
C LEU A 463 -10.65 11.25 -16.94
N ASN A 464 -9.57 10.93 -16.24
CA ASN A 464 -9.34 11.35 -14.86
C ASN A 464 -10.49 10.99 -13.89
N TYR A 465 -10.94 9.74 -13.89
CA TYR A 465 -11.94 9.23 -12.95
C TYR A 465 -11.34 9.03 -11.56
N THR A 466 -11.76 9.86 -10.60
CA THR A 466 -11.33 9.81 -9.21
C THR A 466 -12.52 9.62 -8.27
N GLN A 467 -12.27 8.91 -7.18
CA GLN A 467 -13.19 8.82 -6.04
C GLN A 467 -12.41 9.19 -4.77
N THR A 468 -12.76 10.30 -4.15
CA THR A 468 -12.11 10.80 -2.95
C THR A 468 -13.08 10.76 -1.78
N LEU A 469 -12.57 10.56 -0.56
CA LEU A 469 -13.39 10.64 0.65
C LEU A 469 -13.33 12.05 1.21
N GLU A 470 -14.40 12.82 1.04
CA GLU A 470 -14.50 14.19 1.53
C GLU A 470 -15.60 14.28 2.58
N LEU A 471 -15.26 14.75 3.78
CA LEU A 471 -16.19 14.86 4.90
C LEU A 471 -16.96 13.55 5.20
N GLY A 472 -16.31 12.40 4.96
CA GLY A 472 -16.90 11.08 5.16
C GLY A 472 -17.83 10.60 4.04
N GLN A 473 -17.95 11.34 2.93
CA GLN A 473 -18.69 10.93 1.74
C GLN A 473 -17.74 10.64 0.57
N VAL A 474 -18.06 9.61 -0.22
CA VAL A 474 -17.29 9.29 -1.42
C VAL A 474 -17.74 10.21 -2.54
N VAL A 475 -16.87 11.13 -2.93
CA VAL A 475 -17.11 12.13 -3.98
C VAL A 475 -16.49 11.63 -5.27
N THR A 476 -17.31 11.50 -6.33
CA THR A 476 -16.85 11.03 -7.64
C THR A 476 -16.65 12.20 -8.60
N ARG A 477 -15.48 12.25 -9.25
CA ARG A 477 -15.16 13.27 -10.26
C ARG A 477 -14.55 12.62 -11.49
N TYR A 478 -14.87 13.14 -12.66
CA TYR A 478 -14.25 12.74 -13.93
C TYR A 478 -14.52 13.77 -15.02
N ILE A 479 -13.74 13.67 -16.09
CA ILE A 479 -13.91 14.44 -17.32
C ILE A 479 -14.42 13.51 -18.39
N VAL A 480 -15.31 14.01 -19.25
CA VAL A 480 -15.86 13.28 -20.37
C VAL A 480 -15.55 14.05 -21.64
N VAL A 481 -14.98 13.37 -22.64
CA VAL A 481 -14.95 13.84 -24.02
C VAL A 481 -15.92 12.98 -24.80
N MET A 482 -17.02 13.55 -25.29
CA MET A 482 -18.08 12.79 -25.95
C MET A 482 -18.62 13.46 -27.20
N VAL A 483 -19.14 12.64 -28.10
CA VAL A 483 -19.97 13.04 -29.23
C VAL A 483 -21.43 12.96 -28.83
N ASP A 484 -22.19 14.03 -29.07
CA ASP A 484 -23.62 14.15 -28.80
C ASP A 484 -24.36 14.37 -30.13
N ALA A 485 -24.85 13.28 -30.71
CA ALA A 485 -25.52 13.31 -32.02
C ALA A 485 -26.87 14.02 -31.96
N THR A 486 -27.53 14.04 -30.79
CA THR A 486 -28.81 14.73 -30.60
C THR A 486 -28.62 16.24 -30.68
N ARG A 487 -27.53 16.75 -30.08
CA ARG A 487 -27.23 18.19 -30.06
C ARG A 487 -26.34 18.64 -31.22
N GLY A 488 -25.77 17.71 -31.99
CA GLY A 488 -24.82 18.01 -33.06
C GLY A 488 -23.54 18.66 -32.51
N LYS A 489 -22.96 18.09 -31.45
CA LYS A 489 -21.78 18.66 -30.77
C LYS A 489 -20.78 17.59 -30.32
N VAL A 490 -19.50 17.95 -30.27
CA VAL A 490 -18.50 17.30 -29.40
C VAL A 490 -18.38 18.13 -28.13
N ARG A 491 -18.42 17.50 -26.97
CA ARG A 491 -18.43 18.17 -25.66
C ARG A 491 -17.30 17.65 -24.79
N VAL A 492 -16.65 18.56 -24.10
CA VAL A 492 -15.84 18.27 -22.91
C VAL A 492 -16.68 18.67 -21.71
N MET A 493 -17.00 17.70 -20.86
CA MET A 493 -17.80 17.92 -19.66
C MET A 493 -17.03 17.48 -18.42
N ARG A 494 -17.23 18.18 -17.32
CA ARG A 494 -16.77 17.76 -16.00
C ARG A 494 -17.93 17.26 -15.17
N TYR A 495 -17.80 16.07 -14.60
CA TYR A 495 -18.71 15.53 -13.60
C TYR A 495 -18.16 15.80 -12.20
N ASN A 496 -18.99 16.37 -11.34
CA ASN A 496 -18.70 16.56 -9.93
C ASN A 496 -19.92 16.15 -9.12
N ASP A 497 -19.87 14.94 -8.56
CA ASP A 497 -20.84 14.37 -7.62
C ASP A 497 -22.33 14.63 -7.93
N GLY A 498 -22.76 14.18 -9.11
CA GLY A 498 -24.15 14.23 -9.55
C GLY A 498 -24.43 15.33 -10.57
N THR A 499 -23.50 16.26 -10.78
CA THR A 499 -23.69 17.38 -11.70
C THR A 499 -22.68 17.35 -12.85
N PHE A 500 -23.16 17.49 -14.08
CA PHE A 500 -22.33 17.73 -15.27
C PHE A 500 -22.25 19.22 -15.57
N THR A 501 -21.03 19.72 -15.81
CA THR A 501 -20.75 21.08 -16.28
C THR A 501 -20.08 21.00 -17.65
N ASP A 502 -20.56 21.80 -18.61
CA ASP A 502 -19.92 21.92 -19.93
C ASP A 502 -18.68 22.81 -19.82
N GLU A 503 -17.52 22.25 -20.12
CA GLU A 503 -16.24 22.99 -20.19
C GLU A 503 -15.99 23.48 -21.63
N LEU A 504 -16.32 22.66 -22.64
CA LEU A 504 -16.23 23.02 -24.05
C LEU A 504 -17.33 22.34 -24.86
N ALA A 505 -17.84 23.02 -25.89
CA ALA A 505 -18.80 22.48 -26.83
C ALA A 505 -18.49 22.96 -28.26
N VAL A 506 -18.12 22.04 -29.14
CA VAL A 506 -17.79 22.31 -30.55
C VAL A 506 -18.90 21.75 -31.45
N ASN A 507 -19.39 22.54 -32.41
CA ASN A 507 -20.40 22.07 -33.35
C ASN A 507 -19.85 20.93 -34.22
N TYR A 508 -20.58 19.83 -34.29
CA TYR A 508 -20.19 18.64 -35.03
C TYR A 508 -21.43 17.82 -35.40
N ASN A 509 -21.76 17.74 -36.69
CA ASN A 509 -22.97 17.07 -37.15
C ASN A 509 -22.83 15.53 -37.14
N ALA A 510 -22.75 14.96 -35.94
CA ALA A 510 -22.66 13.53 -35.74
C ALA A 510 -23.93 12.81 -36.15
N LYS A 511 -23.76 11.61 -36.70
CA LYS A 511 -24.79 10.70 -37.17
C LYS A 511 -24.86 9.50 -36.23
N VAL A 512 -26.07 9.03 -35.99
CA VAL A 512 -26.24 7.70 -35.38
C VAL A 512 -25.84 6.62 -36.37
N ASN A 513 -25.41 5.47 -35.86
CA ASN A 513 -24.97 4.31 -36.64
C ASN A 513 -23.75 4.56 -37.53
N THR A 514 -22.94 5.57 -37.19
CA THR A 514 -21.64 5.84 -37.80
C THR A 514 -20.54 5.55 -36.79
N TRP A 515 -19.43 4.97 -37.26
CA TRP A 515 -18.25 4.75 -36.43
C TRP A 515 -17.35 5.96 -36.42
N TYR A 516 -16.87 6.29 -35.24
CA TYR A 516 -15.98 7.40 -34.94
C TYR A 516 -14.69 6.89 -34.35
N ARG A 517 -13.60 7.62 -34.62
CA ARG A 517 -12.33 7.50 -33.89
C ARG A 517 -12.08 8.78 -33.14
N MET A 518 -11.93 8.67 -31.82
CA MET A 518 -11.66 9.79 -30.92
C MET A 518 -10.32 9.61 -30.25
N TYR A 519 -9.49 10.64 -30.27
CA TYR A 519 -8.32 10.79 -29.42
C TYR A 519 -8.59 11.87 -28.39
N ALA A 520 -8.16 11.66 -27.16
CA ALA A 520 -8.14 12.68 -26.13
C ALA A 520 -6.91 12.53 -25.25
N SER A 521 -6.37 13.65 -24.77
CA SER A 521 -5.25 13.67 -23.84
C SER A 521 -5.45 14.74 -22.77
N LEU A 522 -4.86 14.48 -21.61
CA LEU A 522 -4.82 15.39 -20.47
C LEU A 522 -3.39 15.79 -20.19
N ASN A 523 -3.13 17.09 -20.08
CA ASN A 523 -1.82 17.62 -19.73
C ASN A 523 -1.97 18.73 -18.67
N LEU A 524 -0.99 18.87 -17.77
CA LEU A 524 -0.97 20.00 -16.83
C LEU A 524 -0.36 21.22 -17.53
N ASN A 525 -1.07 22.35 -17.45
CA ASN A 525 -0.58 23.66 -17.89
C ASN A 525 -0.64 24.61 -16.69
N GLY A 526 0.45 24.64 -15.91
CA GLY A 526 0.47 25.26 -14.59
C GLY A 526 -0.46 24.53 -13.62
N SER A 527 -1.41 25.25 -13.02
CA SER A 527 -2.44 24.68 -12.12
C SER A 527 -3.69 24.19 -12.85
N ASN A 528 -3.78 24.41 -14.16
CA ASN A 528 -4.95 24.04 -14.96
C ASN A 528 -4.71 22.68 -15.62
N LEU A 529 -5.79 21.94 -15.84
CA LEU A 529 -5.76 20.71 -16.60
C LEU A 529 -6.23 20.97 -18.03
N SER A 530 -5.31 20.90 -18.97
CA SER A 530 -5.56 21.04 -20.40
C SER A 530 -6.12 19.74 -20.96
N VAL A 531 -7.28 19.82 -21.62
CA VAL A 531 -7.91 18.73 -22.35
C VAL A 531 -7.83 19.02 -23.85
N THR A 532 -7.13 18.18 -24.59
CA THR A 532 -7.11 18.19 -26.07
C THR A 532 -7.87 16.99 -26.60
N PHE A 533 -8.60 17.17 -27.70
CA PHE A 533 -9.20 16.05 -28.43
C PHE A 533 -9.16 16.22 -29.95
N SER A 534 -9.16 15.09 -30.65
CA SER A 534 -9.45 15.00 -32.08
C SER A 534 -10.49 13.91 -32.33
N LEU A 535 -11.36 14.13 -33.30
CA LEU A 535 -12.42 13.21 -33.67
C LEU A 535 -12.57 13.19 -35.19
N SER A 536 -12.83 12.02 -35.75
CA SER A 536 -13.21 11.86 -37.16
C SER A 536 -14.16 10.68 -37.33
N GLU A 537 -14.95 10.69 -38.41
CA GLU A 537 -15.56 9.45 -38.92
C GLU A 537 -14.43 8.50 -39.37
N LEU A 538 -14.63 7.17 -39.31
CA LEU A 538 -13.56 6.20 -39.62
C LEU A 538 -13.03 6.26 -41.05
N ASP A 539 -13.82 6.79 -41.99
CA ASP A 539 -13.36 7.06 -43.36
C ASP A 539 -12.49 8.32 -43.47
N GLY A 540 -12.16 8.96 -42.33
CA GLY A 540 -11.42 10.20 -42.24
C GLY A 540 -12.24 11.44 -42.57
N ALA A 541 -13.54 11.30 -42.84
CA ALA A 541 -14.39 12.43 -43.12
C ALA A 541 -14.70 13.23 -41.85
N HIS A 542 -14.96 14.52 -42.05
CA HIS A 542 -15.42 15.44 -41.02
C HIS A 542 -14.51 15.45 -39.76
N PRO A 543 -13.20 15.74 -39.86
CA PRO A 543 -12.39 15.86 -38.66
C PRO A 543 -12.78 17.10 -37.84
N VAL A 544 -12.77 16.99 -36.51
CA VAL A 544 -12.93 18.11 -35.58
C VAL A 544 -11.94 17.98 -34.44
N ASN A 545 -11.33 19.10 -34.05
CA ASN A 545 -10.40 19.19 -32.94
C ASN A 545 -10.93 20.19 -31.91
N GLY A 546 -10.55 20.01 -30.65
CA GLY A 546 -10.88 20.97 -29.59
C GLY A 546 -9.83 20.99 -28.48
N PHE A 547 -9.84 22.08 -27.75
CA PHE A 547 -8.94 22.36 -26.63
C PHE A 547 -9.66 23.17 -25.57
N THR A 548 -9.52 22.80 -24.30
CA THR A 548 -9.97 23.61 -23.16
C THR A 548 -9.09 23.41 -21.95
N ASP A 549 -8.95 24.46 -21.14
CA ASP A 549 -8.31 24.40 -19.83
C ASP A 549 -9.38 24.33 -18.74
N ILE A 550 -9.29 23.32 -17.88
CA ILE A 550 -10.18 23.18 -16.72
C ILE A 550 -9.48 23.78 -15.51
N ILE A 551 -10.08 24.82 -14.95
CA ILE A 551 -9.63 25.47 -13.72
C ILE A 551 -10.12 24.65 -12.52
N ASN A 552 -9.22 24.41 -11.56
CA ASN A 552 -9.47 23.60 -10.36
C ASN A 552 -10.00 22.19 -10.72
N PRO A 553 -9.19 21.36 -11.41
CA PRO A 553 -9.61 20.04 -11.85
C PRO A 553 -9.87 19.05 -10.70
N GLY A 554 -9.40 19.37 -9.48
CA GLY A 554 -9.31 18.41 -8.37
C GLY A 554 -8.09 17.52 -8.53
N ASP A 555 -8.15 16.30 -7.99
CA ASP A 555 -7.08 15.31 -8.16
C ASP A 555 -6.97 14.87 -9.63
N VAL A 556 -5.74 14.76 -10.13
CA VAL A 556 -5.41 14.48 -11.54
C VAL A 556 -4.82 13.09 -11.77
N THR A 557 -5.00 12.19 -10.80
CA THR A 557 -4.48 10.81 -10.77
C THR A 557 -5.59 9.78 -11.02
N GLY A 558 -6.56 10.14 -11.85
CA GLY A 558 -7.75 9.32 -12.08
C GLY A 558 -7.65 8.41 -13.30
N ALA A 559 -8.51 7.39 -13.29
CA ALA A 559 -8.62 6.37 -14.32
C ALA A 559 -9.21 6.87 -15.65
N VAL A 560 -8.92 6.12 -16.72
CA VAL A 560 -9.50 6.32 -18.05
C VAL A 560 -10.56 5.25 -18.33
N GLY A 561 -11.49 5.55 -19.23
CA GLY A 561 -12.61 4.66 -19.47
C GLY A 561 -13.50 5.05 -20.63
N LEU A 562 -14.67 4.42 -20.66
CA LEU A 562 -15.70 4.56 -21.68
C LEU A 562 -16.94 5.22 -21.08
N PHE A 563 -17.57 6.09 -21.86
CA PHE A 563 -18.73 6.87 -21.44
C PHE A 563 -19.91 6.75 -22.40
N ALA A 564 -21.12 6.58 -21.85
CA ALA A 564 -22.37 6.84 -22.56
C ALA A 564 -23.46 7.27 -21.58
N ASN A 565 -24.20 8.33 -21.87
CA ASN A 565 -25.31 8.81 -21.03
C ASN A 565 -26.64 8.64 -21.76
N GLN A 566 -27.55 7.83 -21.23
CA GLN A 566 -28.86 7.54 -21.81
C GLN A 566 -28.77 7.17 -23.30
N SER A 567 -27.79 6.34 -23.63
CA SER A 567 -27.41 5.99 -24.99
C SER A 567 -26.91 4.56 -25.06
N SER A 568 -27.27 3.87 -26.14
CA SER A 568 -26.61 2.62 -26.51
C SER A 568 -25.42 2.94 -27.42
N THR A 569 -24.20 2.68 -26.95
CA THR A 569 -22.96 3.01 -27.67
C THR A 569 -22.07 1.78 -27.71
N PHE A 570 -21.60 1.45 -28.90
CA PHE A 570 -20.74 0.30 -29.18
C PHE A 570 -19.29 0.78 -29.22
N PHE A 571 -18.41 0.13 -28.46
CA PHE A 571 -16.98 0.40 -28.43
C PHE A 571 -16.24 -0.78 -29.05
N ASN A 572 -15.27 -0.51 -29.92
CA ASN A 572 -14.53 -1.55 -30.65
C ASN A 572 -13.05 -1.66 -30.25
N LYS A 573 -12.42 -0.51 -30.06
CA LYS A 573 -10.99 -0.41 -29.78
C LYS A 573 -10.74 0.59 -28.67
N PHE A 574 -9.77 0.31 -27.81
CA PHE A 574 -9.31 1.22 -26.76
C PHE A 574 -7.78 1.18 -26.67
N VAL A 575 -7.13 2.34 -26.74
CA VAL A 575 -5.67 2.48 -26.71
C VAL A 575 -5.25 3.53 -25.71
N VAL A 576 -4.17 3.27 -24.98
CA VAL A 576 -3.49 4.23 -24.11
C VAL A 576 -2.01 4.28 -24.52
N GLN A 577 -1.53 5.48 -24.86
CA GLN A 577 -0.15 5.75 -25.27
C GLN A 577 0.52 6.76 -24.35
#